data_AF-A0A830EZE8-F1
#
_entry.id   AF-A0A830EZE8-F1
#
_cell.length_a   1.000
_cell.length_b   1.000
_cell.length_c   1.000
_cell.angle_alpha   90.00
_cell.angle_beta   90.00
_cell.angle_gamma   90.00
#
_symmetry.space_group_name_H-M   'P 1'
#
loop_
_entity.id
_entity.type
_entity.pdbx_description
1 polymer ?
#
loop_
_entity_poly.entity_id
_entity_poly.type
_entity_poly.pdbx_seq_one_letter_code
_entity_poly.pdbx_strand_id
1 'polypeptide(L)'
;MLWGMGNVAGHMVSVPPYWGQLVGAHAHFGVLGILAVVTGLAIDHYGTSGTRRSVAVYGFVVGQWLLPGTLVVQATLGLPQLGLLAFLWGICLVASMAVMSLEALAEPA
;
A
#
# COMPACT_ATOMS: atom_id res chain seq x y z
N MET A 1 -5.30 16.98 3.37
CA MET A 1 -5.83 18.20 2.75
C MET A 1 -4.77 19.02 2.01
N LEU A 2 -3.62 19.35 2.65
CA LEU A 2 -2.54 20.13 2.02
C LEU A 2 -2.02 19.51 0.70
N TRP A 3 -1.87 18.19 0.63
CA TRP A 3 -1.41 17.51 -0.57
C TRP A 3 -2.39 17.63 -1.76
N GLY A 4 -3.69 17.45 -1.51
CA GLY A 4 -4.72 17.62 -2.54
C GLY A 4 -4.77 19.05 -3.07
N MET A 5 -4.64 20.05 -2.19
CA MET A 5 -4.53 21.46 -2.59
C MET A 5 -3.26 21.72 -3.41
N GLY A 6 -2.13 21.13 -3.03
CA GLY A 6 -0.88 21.19 -3.79
C GLY A 6 -0.99 20.58 -5.18
N ASN A 7 -1.74 19.47 -5.33
CA ASN A 7 -1.98 18.86 -6.63
C ASN A 7 -2.83 19.77 -7.55
N VAL A 8 -3.89 20.36 -7.00
CA VAL A 8 -4.74 21.33 -7.72
C VAL A 8 -3.92 22.56 -8.14
N ALA A 9 -3.14 23.13 -7.23
CA ALA A 9 -2.26 24.27 -7.52
C ALA A 9 -1.22 23.93 -8.60
N GLY A 10 -0.60 22.75 -8.54
CA GLY A 10 0.38 22.30 -9.53
C GLY A 10 -0.20 22.29 -10.95
N HIS A 11 -1.41 21.76 -11.14
CA HIS A 11 -2.07 21.75 -12.45
C HIS A 11 -2.38 23.15 -13.01
N MET A 12 -2.39 24.19 -12.18
CA MET A 12 -2.62 25.59 -12.61
C MET A 12 -1.36 26.27 -13.15
N VAL A 13 -0.15 25.81 -12.79
CA VAL A 13 1.13 26.48 -13.12
C VAL A 13 2.11 25.61 -13.92
N SER A 14 1.72 24.37 -14.26
CA SER A 14 2.54 23.28 -14.83
C SER A 14 3.23 22.42 -13.77
N VAL A 15 3.22 21.10 -14.00
CA VAL A 15 3.81 20.10 -13.09
C VAL A 15 4.93 19.34 -13.79
N PRO A 16 5.98 18.92 -13.05
CA PRO A 16 7.01 18.04 -13.60
C PRO A 16 6.43 16.71 -14.10
N PRO A 17 7.08 16.03 -15.07
CA PRO A 17 6.61 14.75 -15.61
C PRO A 17 6.42 13.64 -14.56
N TYR A 18 7.13 13.70 -13.43
CA TYR A 18 7.07 12.71 -12.35
C TYR A 18 6.00 13.01 -11.27
N TRP A 19 5.23 14.09 -11.43
CA TRP A 19 4.27 14.54 -10.43
C TRP A 19 3.16 13.51 -10.16
N GLY A 20 2.69 12.84 -11.21
CA GLY A 20 1.67 11.79 -11.11
C GLY A 20 2.10 10.63 -10.19
N GLN A 21 3.38 10.24 -10.26
CA GLN A 21 3.96 9.20 -9.41
C GLN A 21 3.97 9.61 -7.94
N LEU A 22 4.32 10.87 -7.65
CA LEU A 22 4.32 11.40 -6.29
C LEU A 22 2.91 11.48 -5.70
N VAL A 23 1.93 11.93 -6.50
CA VAL A 23 0.52 11.95 -6.09
C VAL A 23 0.01 10.54 -5.87
N GLY A 24 0.34 9.61 -6.76
CA GLY A 24 0.04 8.19 -6.62
C GLY A 24 0.63 7.61 -5.33
N ALA A 25 1.90 7.88 -5.04
CA ALA A 25 2.55 7.41 -3.81
C ALA A 25 1.84 7.92 -2.55
N HIS A 26 1.46 9.20 -2.51
CA HIS A 26 0.70 9.77 -1.40
C HIS A 26 -0.65 9.06 -1.20
N ALA A 27 -1.40 8.85 -2.29
CA ALA A 27 -2.70 8.19 -2.23
C ALA A 27 -2.58 6.77 -1.64
N HIS A 28 -1.54 6.02 -2.04
CA HIS A 28 -1.23 4.71 -1.48
C HIS A 28 -0.89 4.80 0.01
N PHE A 29 -0.02 5.72 0.45
CA PHE A 29 0.28 5.88 1.88
C PHE A 29 -0.98 6.14 2.71
N GLY A 30 -1.93 6.95 2.20
CA GLY A 30 -3.18 7.21 2.87
C GLY A 30 -4.08 5.97 2.98
N VAL A 31 -4.40 5.35 1.84
CA VAL A 31 -5.32 4.19 1.80
C VAL A 31 -4.73 2.98 2.52
N LEU A 32 -3.45 2.66 2.28
CA LEU A 32 -2.79 1.51 2.89
C LEU A 32 -2.60 1.72 4.39
N GLY A 33 -2.37 2.96 4.85
CA GLY A 33 -2.31 3.26 6.28
C GLY A 33 -3.63 2.99 7.01
N ILE A 34 -4.77 3.35 6.41
CA ILE A 34 -6.09 3.03 6.95
C ILE A 34 -6.32 1.51 6.96
N LEU A 35 -6.00 0.84 5.85
CA LEU A 35 -6.11 -0.61 5.76
C LEU A 35 -5.21 -1.31 6.78
N ALA A 36 -4.01 -0.79 7.08
CA ALA A 36 -3.13 -1.36 8.10
C ALA A 36 -3.81 -1.48 9.46
N VAL A 37 -4.55 -0.42 9.86
CA VAL A 37 -5.31 -0.40 11.11
C VAL A 37 -6.40 -1.48 11.07
N VAL A 38 -7.20 -1.51 10.02
CA VAL A 38 -8.31 -2.47 9.88
C VAL A 38 -7.79 -3.91 9.83
N THR A 39 -6.71 -4.17 9.09
CA THR A 39 -6.07 -5.48 9.02
C THR A 39 -5.50 -5.91 10.36
N GLY A 40 -4.87 -5.00 11.12
CA GLY A 40 -4.40 -5.28 12.48
C GLY A 40 -5.52 -5.69 13.42
N LEU A 41 -6.63 -4.94 13.40
CA LEU A 41 -7.83 -5.27 14.17
C LEU A 41 -8.42 -6.62 13.75
N ALA A 42 -8.47 -6.92 12.46
CA ALA A 42 -8.96 -8.20 11.94
C ALA A 42 -8.08 -9.38 12.37
N ILE A 43 -6.74 -9.22 12.34
CA ILE A 43 -5.79 -10.24 12.80
C ILE A 43 -6.03 -10.60 14.27
N ASP A 44 -6.28 -9.58 15.11
CA ASP A 44 -6.55 -9.80 16.53
C ASP A 44 -7.96 -10.39 16.75
N HIS A 45 -8.96 -9.92 15.99
CA HIS A 45 -10.34 -10.43 16.03
C HIS A 45 -10.43 -11.92 15.71
N TYR A 46 -9.79 -12.36 14.62
CA TYR A 46 -9.79 -13.77 14.20
C TYR A 46 -8.80 -14.64 14.97
N GLY A 47 -8.04 -14.08 15.92
CA GLY A 47 -7.00 -14.81 16.63
C GLY A 47 -5.93 -15.41 15.70
N THR A 48 -5.68 -14.78 14.55
CA THR A 48 -4.82 -15.34 13.51
C THR A 48 -3.41 -15.58 14.05
N SER A 49 -2.88 -16.78 13.85
CA SER A 49 -1.61 -17.23 14.43
C SER A 49 -0.67 -17.92 13.43
N GLY A 50 0.57 -18.18 13.85
CA GLY A 50 1.56 -18.95 13.10
C GLY A 50 1.91 -18.35 11.74
N THR A 51 2.01 -19.21 10.71
CA THR A 51 2.36 -18.80 9.34
C THR A 51 1.34 -17.84 8.74
N ARG A 52 0.04 -18.04 9.01
CA ARG A 52 -1.04 -17.16 8.51
C ARG A 52 -0.89 -15.74 9.05
N ARG A 53 -0.64 -15.59 10.37
CA ARG A 53 -0.33 -14.29 10.98
C ARG A 53 0.90 -13.66 10.35
N SER A 54 1.94 -14.46 10.13
CA SER A 54 3.20 -13.96 9.55
C SER A 54 2.99 -13.42 8.13
N VAL A 55 2.26 -14.13 7.28
CA VAL A 55 1.93 -13.67 5.92
C VAL A 55 1.05 -12.42 5.97
N ALA A 56 0.01 -12.40 6.81
CA ALA A 56 -0.88 -11.26 6.95
C ALA A 56 -0.13 -10.00 7.41
N VAL A 57 0.68 -10.10 8.48
CA VAL A 57 1.42 -8.96 9.05
C VAL A 57 2.56 -8.52 8.13
N TYR A 58 3.51 -9.41 7.83
CA TYR A 58 4.72 -9.00 7.12
C TYR A 58 4.47 -8.72 5.65
N GLY A 59 3.55 -9.47 5.01
CA GLY A 59 3.12 -9.19 3.65
C GLY A 59 2.48 -7.80 3.55
N PHE A 60 1.64 -7.43 4.53
CA PHE A 60 1.05 -6.09 4.56
C PHE A 60 2.10 -5.02 4.82
N VAL A 61 2.95 -5.18 5.83
CA VAL A 61 3.97 -4.19 6.22
C VAL A 61 4.93 -3.91 5.07
N VAL A 62 5.44 -4.95 4.42
CA VAL A 62 6.34 -4.80 3.26
C VAL A 62 5.60 -4.12 2.11
N GLY A 63 4.39 -4.60 1.78
CA GLY A 63 3.58 -4.06 0.71
C GLY A 63 3.24 -2.58 0.88
N GLN A 64 2.80 -2.18 2.08
CA GLN A 64 2.32 -0.81 2.34
C GLN A 64 3.42 0.24 2.26
N TRP A 65 4.66 -0.13 2.62
CA TRP A 65 5.78 0.80 2.61
C TRP A 65 6.49 0.79 1.26
N LEU A 66 6.79 -0.40 0.73
CA LEU A 66 7.63 -0.50 -0.46
C LEU A 66 6.89 -0.19 -1.74
N LEU A 67 5.57 -0.39 -1.84
CA LEU A 67 4.80 0.00 -3.03
C LEU A 67 4.85 1.52 -3.26
N PRO A 68 4.34 2.37 -2.35
CA PRO A 68 4.46 3.81 -2.52
C PRO A 68 5.91 4.30 -2.49
N GLY A 69 6.78 3.68 -1.68
CA GLY A 69 8.21 4.00 -1.64
C GLY A 69 8.88 3.80 -3.01
N THR A 70 8.53 2.74 -3.74
CA THR A 70 9.03 2.48 -5.10
C THR A 70 8.62 3.59 -6.07
N LEU A 71 7.39 4.09 -5.98
CA LEU A 71 6.91 5.20 -6.81
C LEU A 71 7.66 6.51 -6.50
N VAL A 72 7.95 6.78 -5.22
CA VAL A 72 8.77 7.93 -4.82
C VAL A 72 10.20 7.82 -5.35
N VAL A 73 10.83 6.66 -5.21
CA VAL A 73 12.20 6.42 -5.73
C VAL A 73 12.23 6.53 -7.25
N GLN A 74 11.23 5.98 -7.95
CA GLN A 74 11.10 6.13 -9.39
C GLN A 74 11.01 7.60 -9.81
N ALA A 75 10.19 8.39 -9.10
CA ALA A 75 10.01 9.82 -9.36
C ALA A 75 11.28 10.63 -9.09
N THR A 76 12.00 10.31 -8.01
CA THR A 76 13.17 11.08 -7.55
C THR A 76 14.46 10.73 -8.26
N LEU A 77 14.67 9.46 -8.62
CA LEU A 77 15.89 8.98 -9.29
C LEU A 77 15.73 8.78 -10.79
N GLY A 78 14.52 8.91 -11.34
CA GLY A 78 14.26 8.75 -12.77
C GLY A 78 14.48 7.32 -13.28
N LEU A 79 14.20 6.31 -12.44
CA LEU A 79 14.43 4.88 -12.72
C LEU A 79 13.11 4.14 -13.03
N PRO A 80 12.59 4.21 -14.26
CA PRO A 80 11.28 3.65 -14.60
C PRO A 80 11.19 2.13 -14.39
N GLN A 81 12.30 1.40 -14.50
CA GLN A 81 12.36 -0.06 -14.36
C GLN A 81 11.95 -0.53 -12.96
N LEU A 82 12.10 0.32 -11.93
CA LEU A 82 11.65 0.02 -10.57
C LEU A 82 10.13 -0.17 -10.47
N GLY A 83 9.37 0.28 -11.48
CA GLY A 83 7.92 0.06 -11.55
C GLY A 83 7.53 -1.42 -11.49
N LEU A 84 8.41 -2.34 -11.93
CA LEU A 84 8.16 -3.78 -11.81
C LEU A 84 8.11 -4.25 -10.35
N LEU A 85 8.91 -3.65 -9.46
CA LEU A 85 8.90 -3.96 -8.03
C LEU A 85 7.56 -3.59 -7.38
N ALA A 86 6.87 -2.56 -7.88
CA ALA A 86 5.55 -2.19 -7.36
C ALA A 86 4.54 -3.35 -7.46
N PHE A 87 4.62 -4.17 -8.51
CA PHE A 87 3.79 -5.38 -8.63
C PHE A 87 4.17 -6.46 -7.63
N LEU A 88 5.46 -6.64 -7.34
CA LEU A 88 5.93 -7.57 -6.31
C LEU A 88 5.37 -7.18 -4.94
N TRP A 89 5.42 -5.89 -4.59
CA TRP A 89 4.85 -5.37 -3.33
C TRP A 89 3.32 -5.48 -3.32
N GLY A 90 2.67 -5.30 -4.48
CA GLY A 90 1.25 -5.57 -4.66
C GLY A 90 0.88 -7.02 -4.39
N ILE A 91 1.69 -7.99 -4.82
CA ILE A 91 1.49 -9.41 -4.51
C ILE A 91 1.56 -9.65 -3.00
N CYS A 92 2.46 -8.99 -2.27
CA CYS A 92 2.51 -9.07 -0.81
C CYS A 92 1.22 -8.56 -0.15
N LEU A 93 0.65 -7.46 -0.63
CA LEU A 93 -0.64 -6.93 -0.16
C LEU A 93 -1.78 -7.91 -0.47
N VAL A 94 -1.84 -8.43 -1.69
CA VAL A 94 -2.85 -9.40 -2.11
C VAL A 94 -2.77 -10.67 -1.25
N ALA A 95 -1.56 -11.21 -1.03
CA ALA A 95 -1.38 -12.38 -0.18
C ALA A 95 -1.83 -12.13 1.26
N SER A 96 -1.53 -10.95 1.81
CA SER A 96 -2.00 -10.56 3.14
C SER A 96 -3.53 -10.50 3.20
N MET A 97 -4.17 -9.81 2.26
CA MET A 97 -5.63 -9.69 2.23
C MET A 97 -6.32 -11.02 1.97
N ALA A 98 -5.74 -11.87 1.11
CA ALA A 98 -6.26 -13.20 0.85
C ALA A 98 -6.26 -14.07 2.13
N VAL A 99 -5.21 -14.01 2.94
CA VAL A 99 -5.21 -14.70 4.25
C VAL A 99 -6.34 -14.20 5.13
N MET A 100 -6.52 -12.88 5.24
CA MET A 100 -7.59 -12.32 6.09
C MET A 100 -8.99 -12.69 5.58
N SER A 101 -9.20 -12.70 4.26
CA SER A 101 -10.45 -13.18 3.67
C SER A 101 -10.71 -14.66 3.97
N LEU A 102 -9.66 -15.49 3.99
CA LEU A 102 -9.79 -16.91 4.34
C LEU A 102 -10.10 -17.11 5.82
N GLU A 103 -9.54 -16.30 6.72
CA GLU A 103 -9.92 -16.32 8.15
C GLU A 103 -11.39 -15.96 8.34
N ALA A 104 -11.86 -14.90 7.66
CA ALA A 104 -13.27 -14.49 7.71
C ALA A 104 -14.22 -15.57 7.19
N LEU A 105 -13.82 -16.32 6.15
CA LEU A 105 -14.62 -17.43 5.62
C LEU A 105 -14.67 -18.65 6.55
N ALA A 106 -13.67 -18.80 7.43
CA ALA A 106 -13.61 -19.90 8.39
C ALA A 106 -14.34 -19.60 9.72
N GLU A 107 -14.79 -18.36 9.92
CA GLU A 107 -15.52 -17.96 11.13
C GLU A 107 -16.92 -18.59 11.15
N PRO A 108 -17.30 -19.30 12.24
CA PRO A 108 -18.64 -19.85 12.37
C PRO A 108 -19.68 -18.72 12.55
N ALA A 109 -20.80 -18.83 11.82
CA ALA A 109 -21.90 -17.86 11.81
C ALA A 109 -22.64 -17.74 13.16
#